data_AF-A0A8X8BJ29-F1
#
_entry.id   AF-A0A8X8BJ29-F1
#
_cell.length_a   1.000
_cell.length_b   1.000
_cell.length_c   1.000
_cell.angle_alpha   90.00
_cell.angle_beta   90.00
_cell.angle_gamma   90.00
#
_symmetry.space_group_name_H-M   'P 1'
#
loop_
_entity.id
_entity.type
_entity.pdbx_description
1 polymer ?
#
loop_
_entity_poly.entity_id
_entity_poly.type
_entity_poly.pdbx_seq_one_letter_code
_entity_poly.pdbx_strand_id
1 'polypeptide(L)'
;MQYKMSCPFVKNQEFKNWHRQQIQCLVSAGVDLLAMETIPSQKEAEALVDLLKEFPDTRAWLSYSCKDEQCISHGERFADAVKVASRSKQLIAIGLNCCSPASVSPLLASAVKPPDLAWIVYPNSGEEWDVDSGATVKIVILIAFSPLWALIFLAAFGIAHFTLIPLHQTILTPLVLEDSSKSQLVAA
;
A
#
# COMPACT_ATOMS: atom_id res chain seq x y z
N MET A 1 1.22 -16.62 -5.76
CA MET A 1 0.66 -16.46 -7.12
C MET A 1 1.19 -15.15 -7.69
N GLN A 2 2.17 -15.18 -8.61
CA GLN A 2 2.71 -13.96 -9.23
C GLN A 2 1.76 -13.51 -10.35
N TYR A 3 1.01 -12.43 -10.14
CA TYR A 3 0.25 -11.79 -11.21
C TYR A 3 1.21 -11.16 -12.21
N LYS A 4 1.39 -11.80 -13.37
CA LYS A 4 2.17 -11.26 -14.49
C LYS A 4 1.30 -10.25 -15.25
N MET A 5 1.18 -9.04 -14.72
CA MET A 5 0.55 -7.92 -15.42
C MET A 5 1.54 -7.26 -16.37
N SER A 6 1.73 -7.85 -17.56
CA SER A 6 2.44 -7.19 -18.65
C SER A 6 1.50 -7.04 -19.85
N CYS A 7 0.92 -5.85 -20.02
CA CYS A 7 0.34 -5.43 -21.31
C CYS A 7 1.35 -4.45 -21.95
N PRO A 8 2.23 -4.91 -22.85
CA PRO A 8 3.43 -4.16 -23.24
C PRO A 8 3.18 -2.88 -24.07
N PHE A 9 1.93 -2.54 -24.42
CA PHE A 9 1.63 -1.48 -25.38
C PHE A 9 0.59 -0.44 -24.95
N VAL A 10 0.21 -0.38 -23.66
CA VAL A 10 -0.75 0.65 -23.20
C VAL A 10 -0.11 2.04 -23.34
N LYS A 11 -0.77 2.94 -24.08
CA LYS A 11 -0.29 4.32 -24.25
C LYS A 11 -0.59 5.15 -23.01
N ASN A 12 0.21 6.19 -22.76
CA ASN A 12 -0.01 7.09 -21.61
C ASN A 12 -1.44 7.68 -21.61
N GLN A 13 -1.95 8.07 -22.79
CA GLN A 13 -3.31 8.58 -22.93
C GLN A 13 -4.39 7.54 -22.56
N GLU A 14 -4.15 6.25 -22.81
CA GLU A 14 -5.10 5.19 -22.47
C GLU A 14 -5.21 5.02 -20.94
N PHE A 15 -4.08 5.06 -20.23
CA PHE A 15 -4.09 5.12 -18.76
C PHE A 15 -4.85 6.34 -18.26
N LYS A 16 -4.56 7.53 -18.80
CA LYS A 16 -5.29 8.75 -18.40
C LYS A 16 -6.78 8.64 -18.64
N ASN A 17 -7.19 8.12 -19.80
CA ASN A 17 -8.61 7.96 -20.14
C ASN A 17 -9.32 7.00 -19.19
N TRP A 18 -8.67 5.91 -18.80
CA TRP A 18 -9.21 4.94 -17.84
C TRP A 18 -9.37 5.56 -16.44
N HIS A 19 -8.33 6.22 -15.93
CA HIS A 19 -8.31 6.79 -14.58
C HIS A 19 -9.16 8.06 -14.43
N ARG A 20 -9.30 8.87 -15.49
CA ARG A 20 -9.97 10.20 -15.42
C ARG A 20 -11.39 10.12 -14.90
N GLN A 21 -12.18 9.17 -15.38
CA GLN A 21 -13.58 9.04 -14.95
C GLN A 21 -13.69 8.68 -13.47
N GLN A 22 -12.80 7.80 -12.98
CA GLN A 22 -12.77 7.39 -11.58
C GLN A 22 -12.36 8.54 -10.67
N ILE A 23 -11.28 9.25 -11.02
CA ILE A 23 -10.82 10.43 -10.28
C ILE A 23 -11.89 11.50 -10.27
N GLN A 24 -12.51 11.81 -11.42
CA GLN A 24 -13.56 12.82 -11.50
C GLN A 24 -14.76 12.49 -10.61
N CYS A 25 -15.16 11.21 -10.54
CA CYS A 25 -16.23 10.76 -9.66
C CYS A 25 -15.89 10.99 -8.19
N LEU A 26 -14.69 10.57 -7.76
CA LEU A 26 -14.22 10.74 -6.38
C LEU A 26 -14.08 12.22 -6.00
N VAL A 27 -13.48 13.04 -6.86
CA VAL A 27 -13.33 14.48 -6.63
C VAL A 27 -14.70 15.16 -6.55
N SER A 28 -15.65 14.79 -7.43
CA SER A 28 -17.02 15.34 -7.40
C SER A 28 -17.79 14.92 -6.14
N ALA A 29 -17.44 13.77 -5.56
CA ALA A 29 -17.98 13.32 -4.28
C ALA A 29 -17.37 14.06 -3.06
N GLY A 30 -16.37 14.93 -3.27
CA GLY A 30 -15.78 15.76 -2.23
C GLY A 30 -14.77 15.04 -1.33
N VAL A 31 -14.05 14.04 -1.86
CA VAL A 31 -13.00 13.36 -1.08
C VAL A 31 -11.86 14.33 -0.73
N ASP A 32 -11.35 14.22 0.50
CA ASP A 32 -10.24 15.07 0.99
C ASP A 32 -8.88 14.71 0.37
N LEU A 33 -8.73 13.46 -0.06
CA LEU A 33 -7.47 12.88 -0.52
C LEU A 33 -7.71 11.66 -1.41
N LEU A 34 -6.94 11.54 -2.50
CA LEU A 34 -6.96 10.36 -3.37
C LEU A 34 -5.86 9.36 -3.01
N ALA A 35 -6.25 8.10 -2.92
CA ALA A 35 -5.34 6.96 -2.84
C ALA A 35 -5.08 6.40 -4.24
N MET A 36 -3.90 6.61 -4.81
CA MET A 36 -3.46 5.93 -6.04
C MET A 36 -2.62 4.73 -5.63
N GLU A 37 -3.28 3.61 -5.33
CA GLU A 37 -2.65 2.44 -4.73
C GLU A 37 -2.51 1.27 -5.68
N THR A 38 -1.60 0.35 -5.34
CA THR A 38 -1.36 -0.89 -6.10
C THR A 38 -1.00 -0.62 -7.56
N ILE A 39 -0.24 0.46 -7.81
CA ILE A 39 0.18 0.81 -9.16
C ILE A 39 1.33 -0.12 -9.57
N PRO A 40 1.18 -0.94 -10.63
CA PRO A 40 2.17 -1.97 -10.93
C PRO A 40 3.35 -1.46 -11.75
N SER A 41 3.19 -0.35 -12.50
CA SER A 41 4.18 0.12 -13.47
C SER A 41 4.53 1.59 -13.29
N GLN A 42 5.76 1.96 -13.64
CA GLN A 42 6.21 3.34 -13.59
C GLN A 42 5.45 4.19 -14.61
N LYS A 43 5.20 3.64 -15.81
CA LYS A 43 4.50 4.34 -16.89
C LYS A 43 3.07 4.73 -16.51
N GLU A 44 2.35 3.87 -15.81
CA GLU A 44 1.01 4.17 -15.31
C GLU A 44 1.05 5.24 -14.21
N ALA A 45 1.98 5.14 -13.26
CA ALA A 45 2.19 6.16 -12.25
C ALA A 45 2.48 7.54 -12.87
N GLU A 46 3.30 7.60 -13.90
CA GLU A 46 3.56 8.85 -14.63
C GLU A 46 2.30 9.43 -15.27
N ALA A 47 1.47 8.57 -15.88
CA ALA A 47 0.19 8.99 -16.46
C ALA A 47 -0.79 9.52 -15.41
N LEU A 48 -0.88 8.86 -14.25
CA LEU A 48 -1.68 9.26 -13.11
C LEU A 48 -1.22 10.60 -12.51
N VAL A 49 0.08 10.76 -12.29
CA VAL A 49 0.64 12.01 -11.74
C VAL A 49 0.46 13.19 -12.70
N ASP A 50 0.52 12.93 -14.01
CA ASP A 50 0.17 13.96 -15.00
C ASP A 50 -1.32 14.25 -15.06
N LEU A 51 -2.18 13.24 -14.89
CA LEU A 51 -3.63 13.38 -14.86
C LEU A 51 -4.11 14.18 -13.65
N LEU A 52 -3.46 14.04 -12.48
CA LEU A 52 -3.78 14.83 -11.28
C LEU A 52 -3.77 16.34 -11.52
N LYS A 53 -2.98 16.82 -12.50
CA LYS A 53 -2.91 18.24 -12.88
C LYS A 53 -4.23 18.77 -13.43
N GLU A 54 -5.11 17.91 -13.93
CA GLU A 54 -6.47 18.27 -14.36
C GLU A 54 -7.40 18.55 -13.14
N PHE A 55 -6.97 18.20 -11.93
CA PHE A 55 -7.72 18.35 -10.67
C PHE A 55 -6.88 19.12 -9.62
N PRO A 56 -6.64 20.43 -9.81
CA PRO A 56 -5.60 21.18 -9.10
C PRO A 56 -5.76 21.23 -7.58
N ASP A 57 -7.00 21.22 -7.07
CA ASP A 57 -7.28 21.27 -5.63
C ASP A 57 -7.16 19.90 -4.94
N THR A 58 -6.90 18.84 -5.73
CA THR A 58 -6.83 17.48 -5.22
C THR A 58 -5.42 17.15 -4.75
N ARG A 59 -5.32 16.53 -3.58
CA ARG A 59 -4.09 15.92 -3.05
C ARG A 59 -4.17 14.40 -3.17
N ALA A 60 -3.03 13.74 -3.25
CA ALA A 60 -2.99 12.28 -3.34
C ALA A 60 -1.76 11.66 -2.68
N TRP A 61 -1.80 10.36 -2.41
CA TRP A 61 -0.59 9.54 -2.32
C TRP A 61 -0.51 8.58 -3.50
N LEU A 62 0.70 8.09 -3.76
CA LEU A 62 0.97 7.04 -4.74
C LEU A 62 1.66 5.86 -4.07
N SER A 63 1.16 4.64 -4.21
CA SER A 63 1.87 3.44 -3.77
C SER A 63 1.98 2.39 -4.87
N TYR A 64 3.18 1.85 -5.01
CA TYR A 64 3.47 0.78 -5.96
C TYR A 64 3.17 -0.58 -5.36
N SER A 65 2.70 -1.51 -6.19
CA SER A 65 2.82 -2.94 -5.89
C SER A 65 4.22 -3.43 -6.26
N CYS A 66 4.82 -4.28 -5.42
CA CYS A 66 6.18 -4.77 -5.61
C CYS A 66 6.22 -6.29 -5.69
N LYS A 67 7.06 -6.83 -6.60
CA LYS A 67 7.18 -8.28 -6.81
C LYS A 67 8.31 -8.92 -6.02
N ASP A 68 9.31 -8.14 -5.66
CA ASP A 68 10.52 -8.57 -4.95
C ASP A 68 11.15 -7.38 -4.20
N GLU A 69 12.30 -7.61 -3.57
CA GLU A 69 13.04 -6.66 -2.75
C GLU A 69 13.62 -5.46 -3.52
N GLN A 70 13.55 -5.45 -4.85
CA GLN A 70 14.17 -4.43 -5.71
C GLN A 70 13.20 -3.78 -6.71
N CYS A 71 12.16 -4.50 -7.13
CA CYS A 71 11.38 -4.14 -8.30
C CYS A 71 9.87 -4.01 -8.00
N ILE A 72 9.24 -3.06 -8.70
CA ILE A 72 7.77 -2.98 -8.79
C ILE A 72 7.23 -4.14 -9.63
N SER A 73 5.92 -4.41 -9.54
CA SER A 73 5.29 -5.60 -10.13
C SER A 73 5.51 -5.75 -11.63
N HIS A 74 5.54 -4.66 -12.38
CA HIS A 74 5.80 -4.68 -13.82
C HIS A 74 7.29 -4.94 -14.15
N GLY A 75 8.21 -4.57 -13.26
CA GLY A 75 9.61 -4.98 -13.30
C GLY A 75 10.64 -3.86 -13.22
N GLU A 76 10.23 -2.60 -13.22
CA GLU A 76 11.11 -1.45 -13.00
C GLU A 76 11.68 -1.47 -11.57
N ARG A 77 12.87 -0.89 -11.39
CA ARG A 77 13.45 -0.72 -10.05
C ARG A 77 12.60 0.25 -9.24
N PHE A 78 12.30 -0.11 -7.99
CA PHE A 78 11.55 0.75 -7.09
C PHE A 78 12.23 2.11 -6.88
N ALA A 79 13.56 2.12 -6.79
CA ALA A 79 14.38 3.33 -6.71
C ALA A 79 14.17 4.32 -7.87
N ASP A 80 13.89 3.81 -9.08
CA ASP A 80 13.60 4.64 -10.25
C ASP A 80 12.14 5.05 -10.30
N ALA A 81 11.22 4.15 -9.95
CA ALA A 81 9.80 4.42 -9.91
C ALA A 81 9.45 5.56 -8.93
N VAL A 82 10.06 5.59 -7.73
CA VAL A 82 9.84 6.64 -6.73
C VAL A 82 10.15 8.05 -7.26
N LYS A 83 11.03 8.20 -8.25
CA LYS A 83 11.38 9.52 -8.82
C LYS A 83 10.20 10.20 -9.53
N VAL A 84 9.17 9.44 -9.91
CA VAL A 84 7.94 9.98 -10.50
C VAL A 84 7.26 10.97 -9.56
N ALA A 85 7.39 10.80 -8.24
CA ALA A 85 6.82 11.71 -7.26
C ALA A 85 7.23 13.18 -7.46
N SER A 86 8.45 13.43 -7.93
CA SER A 86 8.96 14.79 -8.15
C SER A 86 8.20 15.57 -9.23
N ARG A 87 7.35 14.90 -10.02
CA ARG A 87 6.58 15.51 -11.11
C ARG A 87 5.32 16.26 -10.65
N SER A 88 4.90 16.12 -9.39
CA SER A 88 3.73 16.83 -8.87
C SER A 88 3.89 17.22 -7.41
N LYS A 89 3.49 18.46 -7.10
CA LYS A 89 3.35 18.96 -5.72
C LYS A 89 2.04 18.56 -5.05
N GLN A 90 1.11 17.94 -5.80
CA GLN A 90 -0.15 17.41 -5.27
C GLN A 90 0.04 16.09 -4.50
N LEU A 91 1.20 15.45 -4.66
CA LEU A 91 1.53 14.25 -3.90
C LEU A 91 2.02 14.60 -2.50
N ILE A 92 1.38 14.03 -1.49
CA ILE A 92 1.78 14.18 -0.08
C ILE A 92 2.59 12.99 0.43
N ALA A 93 2.49 11.83 -0.24
CA ALA A 93 3.22 10.63 0.12
C ALA A 93 3.48 9.74 -1.11
N ILE A 94 4.55 8.97 -1.04
CA ILE A 94 4.87 7.91 -2.00
C ILE A 94 5.31 6.66 -1.26
N GLY A 95 5.11 5.47 -1.80
CA GLY A 95 5.65 4.25 -1.21
C GLY A 95 5.14 2.99 -1.87
N LEU A 96 4.75 2.01 -1.05
CA LEU A 96 4.46 0.67 -1.51
C LEU A 96 3.37 -0.01 -0.68
N ASN A 97 2.63 -0.89 -1.35
CA ASN A 97 1.65 -1.76 -0.74
C ASN A 97 1.58 -3.09 -1.52
N CYS A 98 0.78 -4.05 -1.05
CA CYS A 98 0.56 -5.30 -1.77
C CYS A 98 1.87 -6.05 -2.09
N CYS A 99 2.78 -6.13 -1.12
CA CYS A 99 4.04 -6.85 -1.23
C CYS A 99 4.29 -7.72 0.02
N SER A 100 5.30 -8.58 -0.05
CA SER A 100 5.80 -9.29 1.13
C SER A 100 6.35 -8.28 2.15
N PRO A 101 6.10 -8.46 3.46
CA PRO A 101 6.69 -7.61 4.50
C PRO A 101 8.22 -7.62 4.48
N ALA A 102 8.83 -8.75 4.12
CA ALA A 102 10.28 -8.89 4.01
C ALA A 102 10.87 -7.96 2.93
N SER A 103 10.09 -7.61 1.90
CA SER A 103 10.53 -6.74 0.82
C SER A 103 10.52 -5.26 1.20
N VAL A 104 9.79 -4.85 2.25
CA VAL A 104 9.60 -3.44 2.63
C VAL A 104 10.92 -2.73 2.90
N SER A 105 11.72 -3.24 3.84
CA SER A 105 12.95 -2.56 4.27
C SER A 105 13.99 -2.44 3.14
N PRO A 106 14.28 -3.49 2.35
CA PRO A 106 15.14 -3.37 1.18
C PRO A 106 14.64 -2.35 0.15
N LEU A 107 13.34 -2.35 -0.16
CA LEU A 107 12.75 -1.43 -1.13
C LEU A 107 12.89 0.03 -0.66
N LEU A 108 12.51 0.34 0.58
CA LEU A 108 12.65 1.69 1.13
C LEU A 108 14.12 2.13 1.20
N ALA A 109 15.04 1.24 1.56
CA ALA A 109 16.46 1.55 1.61
C ALA A 109 17.07 1.80 0.22
N SER A 110 16.51 1.19 -0.84
CA SER A 110 16.98 1.37 -2.21
C SER A 110 16.65 2.74 -2.82
N ALA A 111 15.69 3.47 -2.24
CA ALA A 111 15.08 4.65 -2.86
C ALA A 111 15.23 5.91 -2.00
N VAL A 112 15.31 7.06 -2.66
CA VAL A 112 15.24 8.38 -2.02
C VAL A 112 14.02 9.09 -2.56
N LYS A 113 13.00 9.26 -1.71
CA LYS A 113 11.83 10.09 -2.03
C LYS A 113 12.18 11.58 -1.94
N PRO A 114 11.40 12.47 -2.59
CA PRO A 114 11.51 13.90 -2.35
C PRO A 114 11.37 14.25 -0.85
N PRO A 115 12.07 15.30 -0.37
CA PRO A 115 12.08 15.65 1.06
C PRO A 115 10.69 16.00 1.58
N ASP A 116 9.86 16.64 0.75
CA ASP A 116 8.52 17.15 1.12
C ASP A 116 7.45 16.06 1.24
N LEU A 117 7.72 14.83 0.77
CA LEU A 117 6.75 13.73 0.76
C LEU A 117 6.92 12.82 1.98
N ALA A 118 5.88 12.15 2.45
CA ALA A 118 6.00 11.05 3.40
C ALA A 118 6.25 9.70 2.69
N TRP A 119 6.75 8.71 3.43
CA TRP A 119 6.63 7.30 3.00
C TRP A 119 5.24 6.79 3.39
N ILE A 120 4.55 6.08 2.50
CA ILE A 120 3.33 5.34 2.81
C ILE A 120 3.55 3.84 2.57
N VAL A 121 3.31 3.02 3.59
CA VAL A 121 3.65 1.59 3.56
C VAL A 121 2.60 0.75 4.27
N TYR A 122 2.05 -0.21 3.56
CA TYR A 122 1.07 -1.17 4.09
C TYR A 122 1.19 -2.50 3.30
N PRO A 123 2.14 -3.38 3.68
CA PRO A 123 2.35 -4.66 3.00
C PRO A 123 1.20 -5.64 3.31
N ASN A 124 1.20 -6.79 2.64
CA ASN A 124 0.30 -7.90 2.98
C ASN A 124 0.59 -8.37 4.41
N SER A 125 -0.35 -9.10 5.02
CA SER A 125 -0.25 -9.68 6.38
C SER A 125 0.93 -10.64 6.60
N GLY A 126 1.78 -10.88 5.60
CA GLY A 126 2.88 -11.85 5.68
C GLY A 126 2.38 -13.28 5.78
N GLU A 127 1.10 -13.47 5.59
CA GLU A 127 0.46 -14.76 5.67
C GLU A 127 0.89 -15.64 4.51
N GLU A 128 1.60 -16.71 4.83
CA GLU A 128 1.87 -17.77 3.87
C GLU A 128 0.65 -18.68 3.79
N TRP A 129 0.17 -18.88 2.57
CA TRP A 129 -0.90 -19.82 2.28
C TRP A 129 -0.29 -21.20 2.13
N ASP A 130 -0.54 -22.06 3.12
CA ASP A 130 -0.22 -23.48 3.01
C ASP A 130 -1.31 -24.14 2.15
N VAL A 131 -0.92 -24.54 0.93
CA VAL A 131 -1.81 -25.20 -0.04
C VAL A 131 -2.28 -26.58 0.42
N ASP A 132 -1.54 -27.24 1.31
CA ASP A 132 -1.85 -28.59 1.78
C ASP A 132 -2.77 -28.57 3.01
N SER A 133 -2.62 -27.57 3.89
CA SER A 133 -3.46 -27.42 5.09
C SER A 133 -4.63 -26.43 4.93
N GLY A 134 -4.63 -25.62 3.87
CA GLY A 134 -5.64 -24.57 3.65
C GLY A 134 -5.61 -23.48 4.73
N ALA A 135 -4.56 -23.44 5.54
CA ALA A 135 -4.44 -22.55 6.68
C ALA A 135 -3.51 -21.38 6.38
N THR A 136 -3.81 -20.27 7.03
CA THR A 136 -3.10 -19.01 6.88
C THR A 136 -2.17 -18.82 8.08
N VAL A 137 -0.86 -18.75 7.86
CA VAL A 137 0.11 -18.54 8.97
C VAL A 137 0.20 -17.05 9.29
N LYS A 138 -0.37 -16.61 10.41
CA LYS A 138 -0.32 -15.20 10.82
C LYS A 138 1.11 -14.75 11.13
N ILE A 139 1.61 -13.80 10.35
CA ILE A 139 2.83 -13.05 10.67
C ILE A 139 2.40 -11.63 11.09
N VAL A 140 2.69 -11.25 12.33
CA VAL A 140 2.33 -9.92 12.84
C VAL A 140 3.30 -8.88 12.28
N ILE A 141 2.78 -7.88 11.57
CA ILE A 141 3.58 -6.80 10.98
C ILE A 141 3.29 -5.50 11.72
N LEU A 142 4.37 -4.86 12.17
CA LEU A 142 4.35 -3.52 12.73
C LEU A 142 4.19 -2.50 11.59
N ILE A 143 3.07 -1.79 11.58
CA ILE A 143 2.94 -0.54 10.83
C ILE A 143 3.80 0.49 11.56
N ALA A 144 5.00 0.75 11.04
CA ALA A 144 5.87 1.79 11.58
C ALA A 144 5.38 3.18 11.12
N PHE A 145 4.38 3.72 11.82
CA PHE A 145 4.27 5.17 11.90
C PHE A 145 5.38 5.64 12.85
N SER A 146 6.37 6.39 12.35
CA SER A 146 7.28 7.07 13.28
C SER A 146 6.44 7.94 14.22
N PRO A 147 6.63 7.86 15.56
CA PRO A 147 5.75 8.50 16.54
C PRO A 147 5.71 10.03 16.39
N LEU A 148 6.67 10.63 15.68
CA LEU A 148 6.67 12.05 15.35
C LEU A 148 5.56 12.46 14.37
N TRP A 149 5.02 11.51 13.57
CA TRP A 149 4.06 11.80 12.51
C TRP A 149 2.62 11.88 13.00
N ALA A 150 2.21 11.14 14.03
CA ALA A 150 0.85 11.22 14.57
C ALA A 150 0.50 12.65 15.05
N LEU A 151 1.50 13.38 15.57
CA LEU A 151 1.35 14.76 16.02
C LEU A 151 1.34 15.78 14.88
N ILE A 152 2.09 15.53 13.78
CA ILE A 152 2.11 16.41 12.60
C ILE A 152 0.85 16.20 11.74
N PHE A 153 0.35 14.98 11.63
CA PHE A 153 -0.84 14.65 10.83
C PHE A 153 -2.11 15.26 11.42
N LEU A 154 -2.24 15.31 12.76
CA LEU A 154 -3.35 15.96 13.44
C LEU A 154 -3.24 17.50 13.41
N ALA A 155 -2.02 18.06 13.46
CA ALA A 155 -1.81 19.51 13.49
C ALA A 155 -1.85 20.18 12.10
N ALA A 156 -1.46 19.49 11.03
CA ALA A 156 -1.32 20.09 9.69
C ALA A 156 -2.58 20.03 8.82
N PHE A 157 -3.57 19.19 9.17
CA PHE A 157 -4.69 18.91 8.25
C PHE A 157 -6.08 19.27 8.79
N GLY A 158 -6.24 19.71 10.04
CA GLY A 158 -7.55 20.16 10.55
C GLY A 158 -8.68 19.14 10.34
N ILE A 159 -8.36 17.84 10.40
CA ILE A 159 -9.32 16.76 10.13
C ILE A 159 -10.18 16.61 11.39
N ALA A 160 -11.38 17.19 11.36
CA ALA A 160 -12.32 17.10 12.46
C ALA A 160 -12.96 15.70 12.61
N HIS A 161 -12.93 14.85 11.57
CA HIS A 161 -13.47 13.49 11.60
C HIS A 161 -12.56 12.52 10.85
N PHE A 162 -11.93 11.62 11.60
CA PHE A 162 -11.21 10.47 11.08
C PHE A 162 -11.91 9.21 11.62
N THR A 163 -12.71 8.55 10.80
CA THR A 163 -13.39 7.31 11.19
C THR A 163 -12.55 6.13 10.72
N LEU A 164 -11.61 5.69 11.54
CA LEU A 164 -11.14 4.31 11.49
C LEU A 164 -12.27 3.45 12.03
N ILE A 165 -12.81 2.54 11.23
CA ILE A 165 -13.59 1.41 11.75
C ILE A 165 -12.58 0.55 12.52
N PRO A 166 -12.63 0.49 13.86
CA PRO A 166 -11.77 -0.40 14.61
C PRO A 166 -12.30 -1.81 14.37
N LEU A 167 -11.49 -2.67 13.76
CA LEU A 167 -11.73 -4.11 13.86
C LEU A 167 -11.57 -4.46 15.34
N HIS A 168 -12.72 -4.73 15.96
CA HIS A 168 -13.02 -5.21 17.30
C HIS A 168 -11.85 -5.40 18.29
N GLN A 169 -12.05 -4.77 19.45
CA GLN A 169 -11.29 -4.91 20.71
C GLN A 169 -10.93 -6.37 21.03
N THR A 170 -9.64 -6.64 21.23
CA THR A 170 -9.20 -7.83 21.99
C THR A 170 -8.92 -7.41 23.43
N ILE A 171 -9.86 -7.77 24.29
CA ILE A 171 -9.72 -7.77 25.75
C ILE A 171 -8.54 -8.66 26.12
N LEU A 172 -7.62 -8.11 26.92
CA LEU A 172 -6.57 -8.84 27.60
C LEU A 172 -7.19 -9.78 28.65
N THR A 173 -7.10 -11.09 28.41
CA THR A 173 -7.06 -12.11 29.47
C THR A 173 -6.08 -13.20 29.07
N PRO A 174 -5.15 -13.62 29.95
CA PRO A 174 -4.27 -14.74 29.67
C PRO A 174 -5.09 -16.02 29.84
N LEU A 175 -5.32 -16.76 28.76
CA LEU A 175 -5.79 -18.14 28.86
C LEU A 175 -4.60 -19.06 28.58
N VAL A 176 -4.04 -19.57 29.66
CA VAL A 176 -3.25 -20.81 29.68
C VAL A 176 -4.24 -21.95 29.45
N LEU A 177 -4.03 -22.76 28.40
CA LEU A 177 -4.52 -24.14 28.26
C LEU A 177 -3.46 -24.88 27.42
N GLU A 178 -2.47 -25.49 28.08
CA GLU A 178 -2.39 -26.94 28.34
C GLU A 178 -2.39 -27.81 27.08
N ASP A 179 -1.24 -28.45 26.88
CA ASP A 179 -0.95 -29.50 25.90
C ASP A 179 -1.91 -30.68 26.10
N SER A 180 -2.72 -30.98 25.08
CA SER A 180 -3.60 -32.16 25.03
C SER A 180 -3.09 -33.19 24.03
N SER A 181 -1.81 -33.53 24.12
CA SER A 181 -1.30 -34.83 23.68
C SER A 181 -1.75 -35.95 24.62
N LYS A 182 -3.06 -36.26 24.67
CA LYS A 182 -3.62 -37.51 25.23
C LYS A 182 -5.11 -37.69 24.91
N SER A 183 -5.40 -38.34 23.79
CA SER A 183 -6.45 -39.37 23.70
C SER A 183 -6.39 -40.03 22.32
N GLN A 184 -5.58 -41.08 22.23
CA GLN A 184 -5.85 -42.17 21.31
C GLN A 184 -7.17 -42.81 21.76
N LEU A 185 -8.23 -42.69 20.96
CA LEU A 185 -9.27 -43.71 20.91
C LEU A 185 -8.82 -44.72 19.85
N VAL A 186 -8.29 -45.83 20.34
CA VAL A 186 -8.09 -47.07 19.58
C VAL A 186 -9.46 -47.72 19.39
N ALA A 187 -9.70 -48.16 18.16
CA ALA A 187 -10.82 -49.00 17.76
C ALA A 187 -10.75 -50.40 18.42
N ALA A 188 -11.87 -50.87 18.95
CA ALA A 188 -12.30 -52.27 19.00
C ALA A 188 -13.79 -52.32 19.36
#